data_AF-B1A1H6-F1
#
_entry.id   AF-B1A1H6-F1
#
_cell.length_a   1.000
_cell.length_b   1.000
_cell.length_c   1.000
_cell.angle_alpha   90.00
_cell.angle_beta   90.00
_cell.angle_gamma   90.00
#
_symmetry.space_group_name_H-M   'P 1'
#
loop_
_entity.id
_entity.type
_entity.pdbx_description
1 polymer ?
#
loop_
_entity_poly.entity_id
_entity_poly.type
_entity_poly.pdbx_seq_one_letter_code
_entity_poly.pdbx_strand_id
1 'polypeptide(L)'
;ARASLLTGLNNAKAPVHTPGGLVCELEAGIIDQATFDKKIYRKHNEGYYYIGEMAKSAGYHTSYIGKLGFGYSDTKELIDSYGFDYHCGLYDAVLCWSFYPPHYRLNGKKIPIPNNPKLSKREPVCPLVGEENMTYSEDIWLEHALSYLEEKKDDPFFMIYATQLPHGPASIAPKDFKYKDQEGWTKQERVYASMINKLDESVGAIITKLEELKIADNTVVFFTSDNGHEIQSYTTVNPQYKDPDIIYDYESNSFD
;
A
#
# COMPACT_ATOMS: atom_id res chain seq x y z
N ALA A 1 -5.10 12.97 1.19
CA ALA A 1 -3.81 12.98 1.91
C ALA A 1 -2.65 12.73 0.95
N ARG A 2 -2.55 11.55 0.31
CA ARG A 2 -1.48 11.25 -0.67
C ARG A 2 -1.43 12.23 -1.83
N ALA A 3 -2.59 12.65 -2.35
CA ALA A 3 -2.63 13.70 -3.36
C ALA A 3 -2.00 15.03 -2.86
N SER A 4 -2.27 15.41 -1.62
CA SER A 4 -1.63 16.58 -0.99
C SER A 4 -0.13 16.38 -0.77
N LEU A 5 0.30 15.19 -0.35
CA LEU A 5 1.73 14.86 -0.22
C LEU A 5 2.46 15.01 -1.55
N LEU A 6 1.89 14.46 -2.63
CA LEU A 6 2.52 14.46 -3.93
C LEU A 6 2.49 15.84 -4.61
N THR A 7 1.52 16.70 -4.32
CA THR A 7 1.33 17.99 -5.03
C THR A 7 1.64 19.24 -4.19
N GLY A 8 1.70 19.12 -2.87
CA GLY A 8 1.71 20.27 -1.96
C GLY A 8 0.39 21.06 -1.92
N LEU A 9 -0.67 20.59 -2.59
CA LEU A 9 -1.97 21.25 -2.65
C LEU A 9 -2.97 20.62 -1.67
N ASN A 10 -3.98 21.38 -1.25
CA ASN A 10 -5.12 20.78 -0.56
C ASN A 10 -5.90 19.84 -1.50
N ASN A 11 -6.59 18.83 -0.93
CA ASN A 11 -7.32 17.84 -1.72
C ASN A 11 -8.36 18.48 -2.68
N ALA A 12 -8.96 19.62 -2.33
CA ALA A 12 -9.97 20.29 -3.16
C ALA A 12 -9.41 20.85 -4.47
N LYS A 13 -8.09 21.00 -4.57
CA LYS A 13 -7.39 21.45 -5.77
C LYS A 13 -6.59 20.34 -6.44
N ALA A 14 -6.48 19.17 -5.80
CA ALA A 14 -5.72 18.06 -6.33
C ALA A 14 -6.50 17.32 -7.44
N PRO A 15 -5.81 16.90 -8.52
CA PRO A 15 -6.45 16.31 -9.68
C PRO A 15 -6.76 14.82 -9.43
N VAL A 16 -7.88 14.54 -8.77
CA VAL A 16 -8.35 13.17 -8.51
C VAL A 16 -9.32 12.75 -9.60
N HIS A 17 -9.01 11.67 -10.33
CA HIS A 17 -9.75 11.35 -11.56
C HIS A 17 -10.30 9.93 -11.66
N THR A 18 -9.70 8.93 -11.01
CA THR A 18 -10.19 7.53 -11.10
C THR A 18 -10.60 6.99 -9.74
N PRO A 19 -11.80 6.44 -9.55
CA PRO A 19 -12.12 5.68 -8.34
C PRO A 19 -11.21 4.46 -8.18
N GLY A 20 -10.92 4.04 -6.95
CA GLY A 20 -10.21 2.78 -6.68
C GLY A 20 -11.07 1.55 -6.97
N GLY A 21 -10.43 0.41 -7.27
CA GLY A 21 -11.06 -0.87 -7.55
C GLY A 21 -11.23 -1.19 -9.02
N LEU A 22 -10.87 -0.29 -9.93
CA LEU A 22 -11.03 -0.50 -11.35
C LEU A 22 -10.16 -1.66 -11.87
N VAL A 23 -8.94 -1.83 -11.32
CA VAL A 23 -8.09 -2.98 -11.63
C VAL A 23 -8.71 -4.28 -11.13
N CYS A 24 -9.30 -4.25 -9.93
CA CYS A 24 -9.98 -5.42 -9.37
C CYS A 24 -11.19 -5.82 -10.20
N GLU A 25 -12.03 -4.86 -10.61
CA GLU A 25 -13.20 -5.11 -11.45
C GLU A 25 -12.82 -5.73 -12.80
N LEU A 26 -11.77 -5.21 -13.45
CA LEU A 26 -11.29 -5.74 -14.72
C LEU A 26 -10.79 -7.18 -14.57
N GLU A 27 -9.94 -7.43 -13.58
CA GLU A 27 -9.31 -8.75 -13.40
C GLU A 27 -10.29 -9.81 -12.84
N ALA A 28 -11.33 -9.37 -12.14
CA ALA A 28 -12.46 -10.22 -11.74
C ALA A 28 -13.44 -10.51 -12.89
N GLY A 29 -13.27 -9.88 -14.06
CA GLY A 29 -14.19 -10.02 -15.19
C GLY A 29 -15.54 -9.34 -15.01
N ILE A 30 -15.65 -8.39 -14.07
CA ILE A 30 -16.86 -7.59 -13.82
C ILE A 30 -17.04 -6.54 -14.93
N ILE A 31 -15.93 -5.98 -15.41
CA ILE A 31 -15.89 -5.05 -16.54
C ILE A 31 -14.94 -5.57 -17.61
N ASP A 32 -15.17 -5.18 -18.86
CA ASP A 32 -14.27 -5.45 -19.97
C ASP A 32 -13.17 -4.38 -20.10
N GLN A 33 -12.19 -4.65 -20.96
CA GLN A 33 -11.08 -3.73 -21.22
C GLN A 33 -11.56 -2.38 -21.76
N ALA A 34 -12.60 -2.35 -22.60
CA ALA A 34 -13.15 -1.13 -23.16
C ALA A 34 -13.75 -0.22 -22.07
N THR A 35 -14.47 -0.80 -21.12
CA THR A 35 -15.01 -0.10 -19.95
C THR A 35 -13.91 0.40 -19.04
N PHE A 36 -12.90 -0.42 -18.78
CA PHE A 36 -11.70 -0.02 -18.03
C PHE A 36 -11.04 1.19 -18.69
N ASP A 37 -10.78 1.12 -20.00
CA ASP A 37 -10.07 2.16 -20.75
C ASP A 37 -10.80 3.50 -20.76
N LYS A 38 -12.14 3.48 -20.73
CA LYS A 38 -12.98 4.67 -20.64
C LYS A 38 -12.97 5.31 -19.24
N LYS A 39 -12.81 4.50 -18.19
CA LYS A 39 -12.88 4.95 -16.79
C LYS A 39 -11.53 5.38 -16.23
N ILE A 40 -10.44 4.71 -16.60
CA ILE A 40 -9.10 4.96 -16.06
C ILE A 40 -8.53 6.28 -16.60
N TYR A 41 -8.07 7.12 -15.68
CA TYR A 41 -7.34 8.33 -16.02
C TYR A 41 -5.88 8.02 -16.35
N ARG A 42 -5.31 8.71 -17.34
CA ARG A 42 -3.94 8.47 -17.84
C ARG A 42 -3.14 9.73 -18.14
N LYS A 43 -3.77 10.91 -18.11
CA LYS A 43 -3.12 12.15 -18.56
C LYS A 43 -2.40 12.79 -17.39
N HIS A 44 -1.15 13.20 -17.59
CA HIS A 44 -0.50 14.10 -16.65
C HIS A 44 -1.33 15.40 -16.55
N ASN A 45 -1.49 15.91 -15.33
CA ASN A 45 -2.25 17.11 -15.11
C ASN A 45 -1.34 18.32 -15.33
N GLU A 46 -1.56 19.03 -16.43
CA GLU A 46 -0.81 20.26 -16.72
C GLU A 46 -1.02 21.31 -15.60
N GLY A 47 0.03 22.06 -15.27
CA GLY A 47 -0.01 23.12 -14.26
C GLY A 47 0.14 22.65 -12.81
N TYR A 48 0.40 21.36 -12.59
CA TYR A 48 0.75 20.80 -11.29
C TYR A 48 2.24 20.48 -11.25
N TYR A 49 2.85 20.65 -10.08
CA TYR A 49 4.22 20.21 -9.82
C TYR A 49 4.18 19.08 -8.79
N TYR A 50 4.77 17.95 -9.14
CA TYR A 50 4.82 16.80 -8.25
C TYR A 50 6.13 16.75 -7.47
N ILE A 51 6.10 16.29 -6.23
CA ILE A 51 7.31 16.23 -5.37
C ILE A 51 8.41 15.35 -5.98
N GLY A 52 8.05 14.28 -6.69
CA GLY A 52 9.02 13.46 -7.43
C GLY A 52 9.67 14.24 -8.58
N GLU A 53 8.91 15.00 -9.35
CA GLU A 53 9.47 15.86 -10.42
C GLU A 53 10.39 16.93 -9.86
N MET A 54 10.02 17.53 -8.72
CA MET A 54 10.85 18.51 -8.02
C MET A 54 12.16 17.88 -7.54
N ALA A 55 12.10 16.72 -6.90
CA ALA A 55 13.29 15.99 -6.44
C ALA A 55 14.19 15.61 -7.63
N LYS A 56 13.61 15.08 -8.71
CA LYS A 56 14.34 14.73 -9.93
C LYS A 56 15.00 15.95 -10.58
N SER A 57 14.29 17.08 -10.64
CA SER A 57 14.85 18.34 -11.16
C SER A 57 15.99 18.89 -10.30
N ALA A 58 16.01 18.55 -9.01
CA ALA A 58 17.11 18.85 -8.09
C ALA A 58 18.25 17.82 -8.14
N GLY A 59 18.18 16.83 -9.04
CA GLY A 59 19.23 15.83 -9.26
C GLY A 59 19.10 14.55 -8.43
N TYR A 60 17.97 14.32 -7.76
CA TYR A 60 17.73 13.10 -6.98
C TYR A 60 17.24 11.94 -7.85
N HIS A 61 17.69 10.72 -7.54
CA HIS A 61 17.04 9.51 -8.02
C HIS A 61 15.76 9.25 -7.23
N THR A 62 14.65 9.00 -7.92
CA THR A 62 13.33 8.93 -7.28
C THR A 62 12.73 7.54 -7.30
N SER A 63 12.21 7.10 -6.15
CA SER A 63 11.47 5.85 -6.03
C SER A 63 10.14 5.97 -5.28
N TYR A 64 9.18 5.13 -5.65
CA TYR A 64 7.88 5.00 -4.99
C TYR A 64 7.51 3.52 -4.82
N ILE A 65 7.45 3.03 -3.59
CA ILE A 65 7.30 1.61 -3.27
C ILE A 65 6.06 1.38 -2.38
N GLY A 66 5.22 0.38 -2.69
CA GLY A 66 4.02 0.02 -1.92
C GLY A 66 2.69 0.46 -2.57
N LYS A 67 1.84 1.19 -1.84
CA LYS A 67 0.58 1.78 -2.35
C LYS A 67 0.89 3.05 -3.15
N LEU A 68 0.85 2.91 -4.47
CA LEU A 68 1.30 3.95 -5.39
C LEU A 68 0.22 5.00 -5.69
N GLY A 69 0.69 6.14 -6.21
CA GLY A 69 -0.16 7.21 -6.69
C GLY A 69 -0.99 7.89 -5.60
N PHE A 70 -2.15 8.41 -5.96
CA PHE A 70 -2.96 9.18 -5.01
C PHE A 70 -3.78 8.33 -4.04
N GLY A 71 -3.66 7.00 -4.09
CA GLY A 71 -4.57 6.11 -3.38
C GLY A 71 -5.89 5.91 -4.14
N TYR A 72 -5.78 5.74 -5.45
CA TYR A 72 -6.86 5.48 -6.41
C TYR A 72 -6.42 4.40 -7.40
N SER A 73 -7.14 4.21 -8.52
CA SER A 73 -6.62 3.42 -9.64
C SER A 73 -5.77 4.31 -10.54
N ASP A 74 -4.47 4.03 -10.59
CA ASP A 74 -3.46 4.77 -11.34
C ASP A 74 -2.83 3.90 -12.45
N THR A 75 -1.92 4.50 -13.20
CA THR A 75 -1.20 3.86 -14.32
C THR A 75 0.28 4.16 -14.25
N LYS A 76 1.08 3.39 -15.01
CA LYS A 76 2.53 3.63 -15.10
C LYS A 76 2.82 5.05 -15.56
N GLU A 77 2.10 5.50 -16.58
CA GLU A 77 2.26 6.83 -17.17
C GLU A 77 2.03 7.93 -16.14
N LEU A 78 1.04 7.77 -15.26
CA LEU A 78 0.80 8.72 -14.17
C LEU A 78 1.92 8.70 -13.13
N ILE A 79 2.34 7.52 -12.66
CA ILE A 79 3.43 7.41 -11.68
C ILE A 79 4.75 7.99 -12.23
N ASP A 80 5.09 7.69 -13.49
CA ASP A 80 6.23 8.28 -14.17
C ASP A 80 6.11 9.81 -14.20
N SER A 81 4.92 10.31 -14.52
CA SER A 81 4.64 11.75 -14.63
C SER A 81 4.64 12.48 -13.28
N TYR A 82 4.54 11.74 -12.17
CA TYR A 82 4.76 12.30 -10.83
C TYR A 82 6.25 12.38 -10.47
N GLY A 83 7.12 11.94 -11.39
CA GLY A 83 8.57 12.05 -11.32
C GLY A 83 9.25 10.89 -10.62
N PHE A 84 8.68 9.68 -10.66
CA PHE A 84 9.29 8.47 -10.06
C PHE A 84 9.84 7.53 -11.13
N ASP A 85 11.16 7.38 -11.19
CA ASP A 85 11.85 6.52 -12.17
C ASP A 85 11.83 5.04 -11.79
N TYR A 86 11.79 4.77 -10.48
CA TYR A 86 11.63 3.43 -9.93
C TYR A 86 10.33 3.34 -9.16
N HIS A 87 9.46 2.39 -9.49
CA HIS A 87 8.30 2.12 -8.67
C HIS A 87 7.94 0.65 -8.61
N CYS A 88 7.75 0.16 -7.39
CA CYS A 88 7.40 -1.22 -7.09
C CYS A 88 6.17 -1.24 -6.18
N GLY A 89 5.01 -1.68 -6.67
CA GLY A 89 3.80 -1.46 -5.90
C GLY A 89 2.52 -1.93 -6.55
N LEU A 90 1.42 -1.49 -5.93
CA LEU A 90 0.06 -1.66 -6.44
C LEU A 90 -0.44 -0.30 -6.93
N TYR A 91 -1.01 -0.29 -8.14
CA TYR A 91 -1.62 0.91 -8.73
C TYR A 91 -3.08 1.11 -8.33
N ASP A 92 -3.66 0.22 -7.54
CA ASP A 92 -5.08 0.28 -7.20
C ASP A 92 -5.26 0.22 -5.69
N ALA A 93 -5.88 1.27 -5.14
CA ALA A 93 -6.08 1.37 -3.71
C ALA A 93 -6.98 0.30 -3.10
N VAL A 94 -7.91 -0.29 -3.86
CA VAL A 94 -8.74 -1.41 -3.38
C VAL A 94 -7.97 -2.71 -3.46
N LEU A 95 -7.07 -2.86 -4.44
CA LEU A 95 -6.14 -4.00 -4.45
C LEU A 95 -5.23 -3.99 -3.22
N CYS A 96 -4.86 -2.80 -2.72
CA CYS A 96 -4.14 -2.61 -1.45
C CYS A 96 -4.94 -3.03 -0.20
N TRP A 97 -6.23 -3.39 -0.33
CA TRP A 97 -6.97 -3.99 0.79
C TRP A 97 -6.61 -5.47 1.00
N SER A 98 -5.79 -6.05 0.12
CA SER A 98 -5.18 -7.35 0.35
C SER A 98 -3.69 -7.21 0.54
N PHE A 99 -3.20 -7.78 1.63
CA PHE A 99 -1.78 -7.99 1.85
C PHE A 99 -1.22 -9.19 1.07
N TYR A 100 -2.09 -9.91 0.34
CA TYR A 100 -1.77 -11.03 -0.53
C TYR A 100 -2.32 -10.80 -1.94
N PRO A 101 -1.86 -9.76 -2.66
CA PRO A 101 -2.34 -9.50 -4.00
C PRO A 101 -1.85 -10.60 -4.97
N PRO A 102 -2.60 -10.96 -6.03
CA PRO A 102 -2.15 -11.97 -7.01
C PRO A 102 -1.02 -11.48 -7.92
N HIS A 103 -0.64 -10.21 -7.84
CA HIS A 103 0.46 -9.60 -8.58
C HIS A 103 0.84 -8.24 -7.99
N TYR A 104 1.97 -7.72 -8.44
CA TYR A 104 2.36 -6.32 -8.26
C TYR A 104 2.92 -5.73 -9.57
N ARG A 105 3.30 -4.45 -9.54
CA ARG A 105 3.91 -3.72 -10.65
C ARG A 105 5.33 -3.34 -10.32
N LEU A 106 6.28 -3.68 -11.19
CA LEU A 106 7.65 -3.19 -11.16
C LEU A 106 7.90 -2.39 -12.44
N ASN A 107 8.07 -1.07 -12.33
CA ASN A 107 8.21 -0.17 -13.47
C ASN A 107 7.17 -0.42 -14.58
N GLY A 108 5.93 -0.71 -14.17
CA GLY A 108 4.75 -0.92 -15.03
C GLY A 108 4.54 -2.38 -15.44
N LYS A 109 5.60 -3.19 -15.38
CA LYS A 109 5.53 -4.63 -15.65
C LYS A 109 4.75 -5.34 -14.56
N LYS A 110 3.75 -6.14 -14.94
CA LYS A 110 3.00 -7.01 -14.04
C LYS A 110 3.88 -8.19 -13.62
N ILE A 111 4.07 -8.38 -12.32
CA ILE A 111 4.78 -9.53 -11.75
C ILE A 111 3.76 -10.39 -11.01
N PRO A 112 3.48 -11.63 -11.47
CA PRO A 112 2.49 -12.50 -10.83
C PRO A 112 3.00 -13.05 -9.50
N ILE A 113 2.07 -13.29 -8.57
CA ILE A 113 2.28 -14.00 -7.31
C ILE A 113 1.33 -15.21 -7.31
N PRO A 114 1.74 -16.35 -7.91
CA PRO A 114 0.83 -17.44 -8.26
C PRO A 114 0.06 -18.08 -7.09
N ASN A 115 0.63 -18.10 -5.89
CA ASN A 115 0.02 -18.72 -4.72
C ASN A 115 -0.97 -17.79 -3.98
N ASN A 116 -1.01 -16.51 -4.35
CA ASN A 116 -1.93 -15.57 -3.73
C ASN A 116 -3.34 -15.66 -4.34
N PRO A 117 -4.39 -15.32 -3.59
CA PRO A 117 -5.77 -15.38 -4.06
C PRO A 117 -6.01 -14.57 -5.35
N LYS A 118 -6.68 -15.20 -6.32
CA LYS A 118 -7.12 -14.50 -7.54
C LYS A 118 -8.26 -13.54 -7.23
N LEU A 119 -8.38 -12.51 -8.06
CA LEU A 119 -9.48 -11.55 -8.01
C LEU A 119 -10.73 -12.20 -8.64
N SER A 120 -11.83 -12.24 -7.87
CA SER A 120 -13.13 -12.77 -8.29
C SER A 120 -14.28 -11.80 -8.04
N LYS A 121 -14.01 -10.69 -7.36
CA LYS A 121 -14.92 -9.59 -7.07
C LYS A 121 -14.10 -8.29 -6.94
N ARG A 122 -14.77 -7.15 -6.77
CA ARG A 122 -14.11 -5.84 -6.60
C ARG A 122 -13.20 -5.81 -5.37
N GLU A 123 -13.68 -6.28 -4.22
CA GLU A 123 -12.87 -6.36 -3.00
C GLU A 123 -12.01 -7.62 -3.03
N PRO A 124 -10.67 -7.52 -2.94
CA PRO A 124 -9.81 -8.70 -2.96
C PRO A 124 -10.03 -9.56 -1.71
N VAL A 125 -9.71 -10.85 -1.82
CA VAL A 125 -9.66 -11.73 -0.66
C VAL A 125 -8.46 -11.33 0.20
N CYS A 126 -8.71 -11.16 1.51
CA CYS A 126 -7.71 -10.82 2.49
C CYS A 126 -7.92 -11.71 3.73
N PRO A 127 -7.17 -12.82 3.87
CA PRO A 127 -7.29 -13.68 5.04
C PRO A 127 -6.71 -12.98 6.28
N LEU A 128 -7.30 -13.22 7.44
CA LEU A 128 -6.82 -12.64 8.71
C LEU A 128 -5.39 -13.08 9.04
N VAL A 129 -5.07 -14.33 8.74
CA VAL A 129 -3.70 -14.88 8.73
C VAL A 129 -3.54 -15.63 7.42
N GLY A 130 -2.50 -15.34 6.64
CA GLY A 130 -2.27 -16.02 5.36
C GLY A 130 -1.83 -17.47 5.50
N GLU A 131 -1.51 -18.10 4.37
CA GLU A 131 -0.94 -19.46 4.31
C GLU A 131 0.58 -19.40 4.11
N GLU A 132 1.30 -20.44 4.52
CA GLU A 132 2.77 -20.50 4.46
C GLU A 132 3.35 -20.36 3.04
N ASN A 133 2.60 -20.76 2.02
CA ASN A 133 3.01 -20.69 0.61
C ASN A 133 2.61 -19.37 -0.07
N MET A 134 1.87 -18.49 0.61
CA MET A 134 1.48 -17.18 0.11
C MET A 134 2.60 -16.16 0.32
N THR A 135 2.64 -15.13 -0.53
CA THR A 135 3.63 -14.05 -0.41
C THR A 135 2.97 -12.81 0.16
N TYR A 136 3.47 -12.36 1.32
CA TYR A 136 3.01 -11.15 1.98
C TYR A 136 3.60 -9.91 1.30
N SER A 137 2.76 -8.97 0.91
CA SER A 137 3.18 -7.84 0.08
C SER A 137 4.22 -6.92 0.76
N GLU A 138 4.17 -6.78 2.08
CA GLU A 138 5.17 -5.98 2.81
C GLU A 138 6.59 -6.52 2.65
N ASP A 139 6.76 -7.85 2.58
CA ASP A 139 8.09 -8.44 2.37
C ASP A 139 8.67 -8.01 1.01
N ILE A 140 7.81 -7.92 -0.03
CA ILE A 140 8.21 -7.44 -1.36
C ILE A 140 8.58 -5.96 -1.29
N TRP A 141 7.75 -5.12 -0.68
CA TRP A 141 8.02 -3.69 -0.58
C TRP A 141 9.34 -3.43 0.14
N LEU A 142 9.56 -4.11 1.26
CA LEU A 142 10.79 -3.97 2.04
C LEU A 142 12.00 -4.43 1.24
N GLU A 143 11.95 -5.60 0.60
CA GLU A 143 13.04 -6.10 -0.25
C GLU A 143 13.45 -5.09 -1.34
N HIS A 144 12.46 -4.53 -2.04
CA HIS A 144 12.69 -3.53 -3.07
C HIS A 144 13.23 -2.21 -2.50
N ALA A 145 12.79 -1.78 -1.32
CA ALA A 145 13.30 -0.57 -0.67
C ALA A 145 14.77 -0.75 -0.25
N LEU A 146 15.11 -1.87 0.39
CA LEU A 146 16.48 -2.17 0.79
C LEU A 146 17.42 -2.28 -0.41
N SER A 147 16.97 -2.94 -1.49
CA SER A 147 17.73 -3.06 -2.73
C SER A 147 17.96 -1.71 -3.40
N TYR A 148 16.94 -0.84 -3.41
CA TYR A 148 17.05 0.51 -3.95
C TYR A 148 18.05 1.38 -3.19
N LEU A 149 18.05 1.31 -1.85
CA LEU A 149 19.02 2.02 -1.01
C LEU A 149 20.46 1.55 -1.29
N GLU A 150 20.66 0.24 -1.40
CA GLU A 150 21.97 -0.32 -1.76
C GLU A 150 22.44 0.18 -3.14
N GLU A 151 21.55 0.17 -4.14
CA GLU A 151 21.87 0.63 -5.50
C GLU A 151 22.18 2.13 -5.56
N LYS A 152 21.48 2.95 -4.77
CA LYS A 152 21.58 4.42 -4.80
C LYS A 152 22.45 5.02 -3.70
N LYS A 153 23.17 4.22 -2.93
CA LYS A 153 23.97 4.70 -1.78
C LYS A 153 25.01 5.79 -2.12
N ASP A 154 25.49 5.84 -3.36
CA ASP A 154 26.50 6.81 -3.80
C ASP A 154 25.90 8.08 -4.44
N ASP A 155 24.58 8.12 -4.65
CA ASP A 155 23.85 9.22 -5.30
C ASP A 155 22.74 9.78 -4.39
N PRO A 156 22.35 11.06 -4.50
CA PRO A 156 21.19 11.57 -3.76
C PRO A 156 19.91 10.86 -4.20
N PHE A 157 19.10 10.40 -3.24
CA PHE A 157 17.86 9.68 -3.51
C PHE A 157 16.66 10.27 -2.76
N PHE A 158 15.48 10.15 -3.38
CA PHE A 158 14.20 10.47 -2.78
C PHE A 158 13.30 9.24 -2.90
N MET A 159 12.95 8.63 -1.77
CA MET A 159 12.14 7.42 -1.72
C MET A 159 10.85 7.67 -0.95
N ILE A 160 9.72 7.35 -1.57
CA ILE A 160 8.44 7.20 -0.86
C ILE A 160 8.22 5.71 -0.59
N TYR A 161 8.35 5.32 0.68
CA TYR A 161 7.97 4.00 1.17
C TYR A 161 6.54 4.03 1.71
N ALA A 162 5.59 3.62 0.88
CA ALA A 162 4.16 3.66 1.15
C ALA A 162 3.62 2.27 1.46
N THR A 163 4.07 1.69 2.57
CA THR A 163 3.52 0.43 3.09
C THR A 163 1.99 0.44 3.16
N GLN A 164 1.40 -0.74 2.99
CA GLN A 164 -0.03 -0.97 3.23
C GLN A 164 -0.32 -1.08 4.72
N LEU A 165 0.68 -1.37 5.56
CA LEU A 165 0.49 -1.54 6.98
C LEU A 165 0.11 -0.20 7.65
N PRO A 166 -0.80 -0.20 8.63
CA PRO A 166 -1.60 -1.34 9.11
C PRO A 166 -3.04 -1.31 8.55
N HIS A 167 -3.27 -0.79 7.33
CA HIS A 167 -4.61 -0.59 6.74
C HIS A 167 -5.47 -1.87 6.80
N GLY A 168 -6.79 -1.74 6.93
CA GLY A 168 -7.71 -2.87 6.96
C GLY A 168 -8.05 -3.47 5.58
N PRO A 169 -8.65 -4.67 5.52
CA PRO A 169 -8.87 -5.60 6.63
C PRO A 169 -7.57 -6.08 7.28
N ALA A 170 -7.61 -6.34 8.59
CA ALA A 170 -6.46 -6.89 9.33
C ALA A 170 -5.94 -8.19 8.69
N SER A 171 -4.63 -8.29 8.48
CA SER A 171 -4.01 -9.46 7.86
C SER A 171 -2.51 -9.53 8.13
N ILE A 172 -2.02 -10.71 8.50
CA ILE A 172 -0.60 -10.94 8.76
C ILE A 172 -0.11 -12.28 8.22
N ALA A 173 1.18 -12.34 7.86
CA ALA A 173 1.85 -13.60 7.52
C ALA A 173 1.96 -14.52 8.75
N PRO A 174 1.85 -15.86 8.58
CA PRO A 174 2.01 -16.82 9.68
C PRO A 174 3.29 -16.60 10.49
N LYS A 175 4.43 -16.39 9.81
CA LYS A 175 5.73 -16.12 10.43
C LYS A 175 5.77 -14.83 11.26
N ASP A 176 4.91 -13.86 10.92
CA ASP A 176 4.90 -12.53 11.52
C ASP A 176 3.74 -12.38 12.55
N PHE A 177 2.99 -13.45 12.82
CA PHE A 177 1.88 -13.44 13.80
C PHE A 177 2.40 -13.54 15.25
N LYS A 178 3.17 -12.53 15.66
CA LYS A 178 3.91 -12.44 16.92
C LYS A 178 3.05 -12.58 18.18
N TYR A 179 1.83 -12.05 18.16
CA TYR A 179 0.94 -12.02 19.34
C TYR A 179 -0.11 -13.14 19.32
N LYS A 180 0.10 -14.21 18.56
CA LYS A 180 -0.87 -15.31 18.42
C LYS A 180 -1.30 -15.93 19.76
N ASP A 181 -0.43 -15.93 20.77
CA ASP A 181 -0.70 -16.54 22.09
C ASP A 181 -1.08 -15.49 23.16
N GLN A 182 -1.30 -14.23 22.77
CA GLN A 182 -1.66 -13.15 23.71
C GLN A 182 -3.08 -13.35 24.26
N GLU A 183 -3.17 -13.66 25.55
CA GLU A 183 -4.42 -13.82 26.25
C GLU A 183 -5.15 -12.48 26.45
N GLY A 184 -6.49 -12.55 26.53
CA GLY A 184 -7.35 -11.39 26.73
C GLY A 184 -7.61 -10.54 25.49
N TRP A 185 -6.98 -10.84 24.35
CA TRP A 185 -7.19 -10.15 23.07
C TRP A 185 -7.95 -11.05 22.08
N THR A 186 -8.86 -10.44 21.32
CA THR A 186 -9.47 -11.06 20.14
C THR A 186 -8.40 -11.45 19.13
N LYS A 187 -8.73 -12.35 18.19
CA LYS A 187 -7.78 -12.75 17.14
C LYS A 187 -7.39 -11.56 16.26
N GLN A 188 -8.34 -10.66 15.99
CA GLN A 188 -8.16 -9.45 15.20
C GLN A 188 -7.22 -8.45 15.89
N GLU A 189 -7.38 -8.22 17.19
CA GLU A 189 -6.46 -7.37 17.97
C GLU A 189 -5.03 -7.93 17.95
N ARG A 190 -4.88 -9.25 18.11
CA ARG A 190 -3.57 -9.92 18.00
C ARG A 190 -2.95 -9.73 16.62
N VAL A 191 -3.74 -9.92 15.55
CA VAL A 191 -3.26 -9.71 14.16
C VAL A 191 -2.88 -8.27 13.92
N TYR A 192 -3.72 -7.32 14.34
CA TYR A 192 -3.45 -5.89 14.18
C TYR A 192 -2.20 -5.46 14.95
N ALA A 193 -2.04 -5.90 16.20
CA ALA A 193 -0.81 -5.66 16.95
C ALA A 193 0.41 -6.26 16.23
N SER A 194 0.27 -7.43 15.61
CA SER A 194 1.33 -8.02 14.79
C SER A 194 1.61 -7.23 13.50
N MET A 195 0.61 -6.62 12.88
CA MET A 195 0.78 -5.69 11.75
C MET A 195 1.56 -4.44 12.16
N ILE A 196 1.26 -3.87 13.33
CA ILE A 196 2.02 -2.73 13.88
C ILE A 196 3.47 -3.13 14.15
N ASN A 197 3.70 -4.30 14.74
CA ASN A 197 5.05 -4.80 14.95
C ASN A 197 5.79 -5.05 13.61
N LYS A 198 5.11 -5.57 12.59
CA LYS A 198 5.70 -5.75 11.26
C LYS A 198 6.08 -4.41 10.60
N LEU A 199 5.26 -3.37 10.81
CA LEU A 199 5.57 -2.02 10.36
C LEU A 199 6.84 -1.50 11.03
N ASP A 200 6.93 -1.65 12.36
CA ASP A 200 8.11 -1.28 13.14
C ASP A 200 9.37 -2.02 12.66
N GLU A 201 9.28 -3.34 12.46
CA GLU A 201 10.39 -4.16 11.94
C GLU A 201 10.82 -3.73 10.53
N SER A 202 9.86 -3.36 9.66
CA SER A 202 10.16 -2.91 8.29
C SER A 202 10.83 -1.53 8.27
N VAL A 203 10.37 -0.61 9.11
CA VAL A 203 11.03 0.69 9.32
C VAL A 203 12.42 0.48 9.92
N GLY A 204 12.54 -0.36 10.94
CA GLY A 204 13.82 -0.70 11.56
C GLY A 204 14.82 -1.23 10.54
N ALA A 205 14.41 -2.15 9.67
CA ALA A 205 15.26 -2.68 8.60
C ALA A 205 15.74 -1.59 7.62
N ILE A 206 14.88 -0.62 7.27
CA ILE A 206 15.28 0.53 6.44
C ILE A 206 16.31 1.40 7.16
N ILE A 207 16.08 1.73 8.44
CA ILE A 207 17.03 2.54 9.23
C ILE A 207 18.38 1.81 9.37
N THR A 208 18.36 0.54 9.75
CA THR A 208 19.57 -0.29 9.84
C THR A 208 20.31 -0.34 8.50
N LYS A 209 19.61 -0.44 7.37
CA LYS A 209 20.25 -0.40 6.05
C LYS A 209 20.95 0.93 5.78
N LEU A 210 20.36 2.06 6.14
CA LEU A 210 21.01 3.38 6.01
C LEU A 210 22.28 3.47 6.86
N GLU A 211 22.28 2.90 8.07
CA GLU A 211 23.44 2.84 8.97
C GLU A 211 24.54 1.93 8.42
N GLU A 212 24.19 0.73 7.96
CA GLU A 212 25.11 -0.23 7.33
C GLU A 212 25.81 0.36 6.11
N LEU A 213 25.05 1.09 5.28
CA LEU A 213 25.54 1.80 4.10
C LEU A 213 26.32 3.07 4.45
N LYS A 214 26.32 3.50 5.71
CA LYS A 214 26.96 4.74 6.22
C LYS A 214 26.45 6.01 5.55
N ILE A 215 25.15 6.02 5.21
CA ILE A 215 24.47 7.17 4.60
C ILE A 215 23.40 7.79 5.51
N ALA A 216 23.20 7.23 6.71
CA ALA A 216 22.23 7.73 7.70
C ALA A 216 22.46 9.20 8.07
N ASP A 217 23.71 9.62 8.30
CA ASP A 217 24.05 11.00 8.70
C ASP A 217 23.69 12.06 7.64
N ASN A 218 23.51 11.64 6.38
CA ASN A 218 23.11 12.49 5.26
C ASN A 218 21.73 12.12 4.69
N THR A 219 20.90 11.43 5.46
CA THR A 219 19.54 11.05 5.07
C THR A 219 18.53 11.63 6.06
N VAL A 220 17.49 12.30 5.54
CA VAL A 220 16.36 12.75 6.35
C VAL A 220 15.20 11.78 6.19
N VAL A 221 14.75 11.18 7.29
CA VAL A 221 13.62 10.24 7.29
C VAL A 221 12.40 10.92 7.90
N PHE A 222 11.31 10.94 7.13
CA PHE A 222 9.98 11.34 7.60
C PHE A 222 9.12 10.10 7.77
N PHE A 223 8.59 9.90 8.98
CA PHE A 223 7.60 8.86 9.26
C PHE A 223 6.25 9.51 9.61
N THR A 224 5.20 9.13 8.90
CA THR A 224 3.86 9.69 9.08
C THR A 224 2.77 8.73 8.60
N SER A 225 1.54 8.96 9.07
CA SER A 225 0.34 8.26 8.58
C SER A 225 -0.37 9.11 7.53
N ASP A 226 -1.02 8.50 6.55
CA ASP A 226 -1.82 9.22 5.56
C ASP A 226 -3.19 9.68 6.10
N ASN A 227 -3.70 9.06 7.17
CA ASN A 227 -4.89 9.50 7.91
C ASN A 227 -4.89 9.05 9.38
N GLY A 228 -5.89 9.50 10.14
CA GLY A 228 -6.19 8.98 11.48
C GLY A 228 -6.64 7.52 11.45
N HIS A 229 -6.69 6.86 12.62
CA HIS A 229 -7.05 5.45 12.70
C HIS A 229 -8.51 5.21 12.28
N GLU A 230 -8.77 4.04 11.70
CA GLU A 230 -10.13 3.59 11.36
C GLU A 230 -10.52 2.42 12.27
N ILE A 231 -11.57 2.58 13.07
CA ILE A 231 -12.00 1.58 14.06
C ILE A 231 -12.60 0.34 13.38
N GLN A 232 -13.31 0.53 12.27
CA GLN A 232 -14.06 -0.53 11.57
C GLN A 232 -13.13 -1.59 10.94
N SER A 233 -11.97 -1.17 10.44
CA SER A 233 -10.98 -2.02 9.79
C SER A 233 -10.43 -3.19 10.63
N TYR A 234 -10.64 -3.17 11.96
CA TYR A 234 -10.20 -4.20 12.91
C TYR A 234 -11.34 -4.80 13.75
N THR A 235 -12.56 -4.27 13.63
CA THR A 235 -13.75 -4.67 14.43
C THR A 235 -14.88 -5.26 13.58
N THR A 236 -14.96 -4.93 12.28
CA THR A 236 -15.98 -5.48 11.38
C THR A 236 -15.49 -6.69 10.61
N VAL A 237 -16.20 -7.80 10.79
CA VAL A 237 -15.97 -9.05 10.07
C VAL A 237 -16.55 -8.92 8.67
N ASN A 238 -15.76 -9.23 7.64
CA ASN A 238 -16.33 -9.47 6.31
C ASN A 238 -17.41 -10.56 6.44
N PRO A 239 -18.65 -10.36 5.98
CA PRO A 239 -19.73 -11.32 6.19
C PRO A 239 -19.43 -12.74 5.66
N GLN A 240 -18.47 -12.89 4.73
CA GLN A 240 -17.99 -14.20 4.24
C GLN A 240 -17.05 -14.94 5.22
N TYR A 241 -16.51 -14.25 6.23
CA TYR A 241 -15.56 -14.77 7.21
C TYR A 241 -16.06 -14.58 8.64
N LYS A 242 -17.40 -14.60 8.84
CA LYS A 242 -18.00 -14.58 10.19
C LYS A 242 -17.34 -15.66 11.05
N ASP A 243 -16.57 -15.22 12.03
CA ASP A 243 -16.30 -16.02 13.21
C ASP A 243 -17.64 -16.11 13.98
N PRO A 244 -18.20 -17.31 14.18
CA PRO A 244 -19.47 -17.48 14.88
C PRO A 244 -19.43 -16.97 16.34
N ASP A 245 -18.23 -16.71 16.90
CA ASP A 245 -18.06 -16.25 18.27
C ASP A 245 -18.02 -14.72 18.43
N ILE A 246 -18.17 -13.94 17.35
CA ILE A 246 -18.22 -12.47 17.41
C ILE A 246 -19.67 -11.99 17.41
N ILE A 247 -20.18 -11.66 18.61
CA ILE A 247 -21.46 -10.95 18.80
C ILE A 247 -21.15 -9.46 18.97
N TYR A 248 -21.28 -8.68 17.91
CA TYR A 248 -21.49 -7.24 18.00
C TYR A 248 -22.67 -6.85 17.11
N ASP A 249 -23.74 -6.41 17.74
CA ASP A 249 -24.92 -5.81 17.12
C ASP A 249 -24.75 -4.29 17.14
N TYR A 250 -24.83 -3.67 15.97
CA TYR A 250 -24.60 -2.23 15.76
C TYR A 250 -25.86 -1.51 15.25
N GLU A 251 -27.06 -2.04 15.54
CA GLU A 251 -28.30 -1.29 15.25
C GLU A 251 -28.57 -0.10 16.20
N SER A 252 -27.76 0.16 17.23
CA SER A 252 -27.97 1.30 18.13
C SER A 252 -26.80 2.27 18.17
N ASN A 253 -26.67 3.14 17.16
CA ASN A 253 -25.99 4.42 17.31
C ASN A 253 -26.85 5.52 16.66
N SER A 254 -28.00 5.79 17.28
CA SER A 254 -28.61 7.12 17.23
C SER A 254 -27.78 8.02 18.15
N PHE A 255 -27.12 9.03 17.56
CA PHE A 255 -26.55 10.13 18.32
C PHE A 255 -27.67 11.07 18.73
N ASP A 256 -27.95 11.16 20.03
CA ASP A 256 -28.56 12.35 20.66
C ASP A 256 -27.47 13.39 20.95
#